data_AF-A0A6F9ZHS7-F1
#
_entry.id   AF-A0A6F9ZHS7-F1
#
_cell.length_a   1.000
_cell.length_b   1.000
_cell.length_c   1.000
_cell.angle_alpha   90.00
_cell.angle_beta   90.00
_cell.angle_gamma   90.00
#
_symmetry.space_group_name_H-M   'P 1'
#
loop_
_entity.id
_entity.type
_entity.pdbx_description
1 polymer ?
#
loop_
_entity_poly.entity_id
_entity_poly.type
_entity_poly.pdbx_seq_one_letter_code
_entity_poly.pdbx_strand_id
1 'polypeptide(L)'
;MQLGDNRYGKPIYSYNIQNSISLPKGFYFSTNMRGQSCGDMHTNRFSASWFVMDMSVCKTFLDKALAIKLTATDIFNTRNNDWSMNTYGILMNKYQSYDRRGIALSVQYQFQPQKSKYKGKAASEAEMNRL
;
A
#
# COMPACT_ATOMS: atom_id res chain seq x y z
N MET A 1 -3.60 31.02 2.15
CA MET A 1 -2.45 31.92 1.92
C MET A 1 -2.67 32.65 0.59
N GLN A 2 -2.38 33.93 0.50
CA GLN A 2 -2.54 34.73 -0.72
C GLN A 2 -1.20 35.40 -1.02
N LEU A 3 -0.75 35.34 -2.27
CA LEU A 3 0.55 35.87 -2.70
C LEU A 3 0.34 36.60 -4.04
N GLY A 4 0.27 37.93 -4.00
CA GLY A 4 -0.23 38.73 -5.13
C GLY A 4 -1.67 38.33 -5.49
N ASP A 5 -1.93 38.09 -6.77
CA ASP A 5 -3.24 37.66 -7.28
C ASP A 5 -3.51 36.14 -7.10
N ASN A 6 -2.51 35.36 -6.67
CA ASN A 6 -2.64 33.91 -6.53
C ASN A 6 -3.21 33.53 -5.16
N ARG A 7 -4.26 32.70 -5.17
CA ARG A 7 -4.91 32.16 -3.97
C ARG A 7 -4.53 30.70 -3.75
N TYR A 8 -3.85 30.45 -2.63
CA TYR A 8 -3.42 29.13 -2.17
C TYR A 8 -4.23 28.69 -0.96
N GLY A 9 -5.39 28.11 -1.24
CA GLY A 9 -6.36 27.74 -0.21
C GLY A 9 -7.21 26.52 -0.57
N LYS A 10 -6.87 25.82 -1.67
CA LYS A 10 -7.56 24.60 -2.05
C LYS A 10 -7.06 23.44 -1.19
N PRO A 11 -7.87 22.86 -0.30
CA PRO A 11 -7.43 21.72 0.51
C PRO A 11 -7.16 20.49 -0.38
N ILE A 12 -6.22 19.65 0.07
CA ILE A 12 -5.98 18.33 -0.51
C ILE A 12 -6.80 17.33 0.31
N TYR A 13 -7.74 16.66 -0.34
CA TYR A 13 -8.44 15.51 0.24
C TYR A 13 -7.68 14.25 -0.14
N SER A 14 -7.39 13.41 0.84
CA SER A 14 -6.71 12.14 0.62
C SER A 14 -7.42 11.00 1.35
N TYR A 15 -7.26 9.80 0.82
CA TYR A 15 -7.73 8.58 1.45
C TYR A 15 -6.70 7.47 1.28
N ASN A 16 -6.66 6.57 2.25
CA ASN A 16 -5.85 5.37 2.21
C ASN A 16 -6.66 4.21 2.81
N ILE A 17 -6.73 3.11 2.07
CA ILE A 17 -7.48 1.91 2.42
C ILE A 17 -6.53 0.74 2.26
N GLN A 18 -6.18 0.10 3.37
CA GLN A 18 -5.35 -1.09 3.40
C GLN A 18 -6.19 -2.26 3.91
N ASN A 19 -6.33 -3.29 3.07
CA ASN A 19 -7.07 -4.50 3.41
C ASN A 19 -6.18 -5.72 3.20
N SER A 20 -6.25 -6.66 4.14
CA SER A 20 -5.56 -7.93 4.05
C SER A 20 -6.49 -9.04 4.49
N ILE A 21 -6.59 -10.09 3.67
CA ILE A 21 -7.49 -11.22 3.88
C ILE A 21 -6.67 -12.50 3.84
N SER A 22 -6.75 -13.27 4.92
CA SER A 22 -6.19 -14.62 4.99
C SER A 22 -7.29 -15.61 4.64
N LEU A 23 -7.08 -16.39 3.59
CA LEU A 23 -7.99 -17.45 3.17
C LEU A 23 -7.46 -18.82 3.64
N PRO A 24 -8.34 -19.83 3.75
CA PRO A 24 -7.93 -21.20 4.03
C PRO A 24 -6.88 -21.72 3.05
N LYS A 25 -6.17 -22.79 3.43
CA LYS A 25 -5.10 -23.41 2.60
C LYS A 25 -3.90 -22.50 2.33
N GLY A 26 -3.61 -21.56 3.22
CA GLY A 26 -2.37 -20.79 3.21
C GLY A 26 -2.33 -19.67 2.17
N PHE A 27 -3.49 -19.18 1.72
CA PHE A 27 -3.58 -18.03 0.84
C PHE A 27 -3.68 -16.74 1.64
N TYR A 28 -2.98 -15.71 1.18
CA TYR A 28 -3.00 -14.38 1.77
C TYR A 28 -3.08 -13.34 0.68
N PHE A 29 -4.08 -12.48 0.75
CA PHE A 29 -4.31 -11.38 -0.17
C PHE A 29 -4.12 -10.07 0.57
N SER A 30 -3.43 -9.11 -0.02
CA SER A 30 -3.30 -7.78 0.54
C SER A 30 -3.44 -6.73 -0.56
N THR A 31 -4.21 -5.69 -0.28
CA THR A 31 -4.52 -4.62 -1.22
C THR A 31 -4.36 -3.28 -0.50
N ASN A 32 -3.71 -2.34 -1.18
CA ASN A 32 -3.54 -0.96 -0.72
C ASN A 32 -4.05 -0.03 -1.81
N MET A 33 -5.16 0.66 -1.51
CA MET A 33 -5.74 1.69 -2.37
C MET A 33 -5.52 3.04 -1.71
N ARG A 34 -5.09 4.02 -2.50
CA ARG A 34 -4.90 5.39 -2.02
C ARG A 34 -5.27 6.38 -3.11
N GLY A 35 -5.64 7.58 -2.71
CA GLY A 35 -5.87 8.66 -3.65
C GLY A 35 -5.78 10.01 -2.98
N GLN A 36 -5.58 11.05 -3.81
CA GLN A 36 -5.61 12.43 -3.39
C GLN A 36 -6.18 13.34 -4.48
N SER A 37 -6.95 14.35 -4.06
CA SER A 37 -7.38 15.44 -4.94
C SER A 37 -6.23 16.37 -5.28
N CYS A 38 -6.41 17.22 -6.29
CA CYS A 38 -5.52 18.37 -6.46
C CYS A 38 -5.76 19.40 -5.36
N GLY A 39 -4.71 20.11 -4.97
CA GLY A 39 -4.80 21.13 -3.93
C GLY A 39 -3.48 21.84 -3.69
N ASP A 40 -3.54 22.83 -2.82
CA ASP A 40 -2.42 23.69 -2.46
C ASP A 40 -1.75 23.20 -1.18
N MET A 41 -0.43 23.16 -1.20
CA MET A 41 0.39 23.09 0.00
C MET A 41 1.42 24.20 -0.08
N HIS A 42 1.26 25.22 0.77
CA HIS A 42 1.98 26.50 0.67
C HIS A 42 1.77 27.15 -0.71
N THR A 43 2.84 27.42 -1.46
CA THR A 43 2.79 27.99 -2.82
C THR A 43 2.78 26.92 -3.93
N ASN A 44 2.78 25.64 -3.56
CA ASN A 44 2.78 24.52 -4.51
C ASN A 44 1.36 23.99 -4.73
N ARG A 45 0.96 23.86 -5.99
CA ARG A 45 -0.27 23.19 -6.42
C ARG A 45 0.08 21.77 -6.89
N PHE A 46 -0.36 20.78 -6.14
CA PHE A 46 -0.18 19.36 -6.45
C PHE A 46 -1.27 18.85 -7.40
N SER A 47 -0.86 18.03 -8.36
CA SER A 47 -1.78 17.31 -9.25
C SER A 47 -2.53 16.20 -8.52
N ALA A 48 -3.72 15.88 -9.03
CA ALA A 48 -4.56 14.84 -8.46
C ALA A 48 -4.01 13.44 -8.81
N SER A 49 -4.05 12.54 -7.83
CA SER A 49 -3.88 11.09 -8.03
C SER A 49 -5.12 10.42 -7.48
N TRP A 50 -6.22 10.43 -8.23
CA TRP A 50 -7.53 10.06 -7.70
C TRP A 50 -7.61 8.63 -7.17
N PHE A 51 -6.85 7.72 -7.77
CA PHE A 51 -6.85 6.31 -7.39
C PHE A 51 -5.48 5.71 -7.72
N VAL A 52 -4.85 5.02 -6.78
CA VAL A 52 -3.61 4.27 -6.96
C VAL A 52 -3.77 2.98 -6.18
N MET A 53 -3.51 1.85 -6.84
CA MET A 53 -3.74 0.54 -6.24
C MET A 53 -2.50 -0.34 -6.38
N ASP A 54 -2.06 -0.86 -5.24
CA ASP A 54 -1.08 -1.92 -5.14
C ASP A 54 -1.77 -3.17 -4.57
N MET A 55 -1.38 -4.34 -5.06
CA MET A 55 -1.92 -5.62 -4.60
C MET A 55 -0.81 -6.65 -4.45
N SER A 56 -0.96 -7.55 -3.50
CA SER A 56 -0.15 -8.75 -3.42
C SER A 56 -0.97 -9.97 -3.07
N VAL A 57 -0.53 -11.11 -3.61
CA VAL A 57 -1.07 -12.43 -3.34
C VAL A 57 0.09 -13.31 -2.90
N CYS A 58 -0.06 -13.96 -1.76
CA CYS A 58 0.92 -14.88 -1.22
C CYS A 58 0.28 -16.25 -1.01
N LYS A 59 1.04 -17.30 -1.29
CA LYS A 59 0.68 -18.67 -0.98
C LYS A 59 1.80 -19.35 -0.21
N THR A 60 1.44 -19.97 0.90
CA THR A 60 2.37 -20.75 1.72
C THR A 60 2.24 -22.24 1.46
N PHE A 61 3.37 -22.94 1.45
CA PHE A 61 3.54 -24.38 1.25
C PHE A 61 4.42 -24.96 2.37
N LEU A 62 4.56 -26.29 2.43
CA LEU A 62 5.47 -27.00 3.35
C LEU A 62 5.27 -26.58 4.82
N ASP A 63 4.04 -26.69 5.35
CA ASP A 63 3.70 -26.24 6.71
C ASP A 63 4.12 -24.79 7.01
N LYS A 64 3.94 -23.91 6.01
CA LYS A 64 4.32 -22.48 6.03
C LYS A 64 5.83 -22.20 5.95
N ALA A 65 6.66 -23.20 5.68
CA ALA A 65 8.10 -23.01 5.49
C ALA A 65 8.47 -22.34 4.17
N LEU A 66 7.64 -22.48 3.12
CA LEU A 66 7.85 -21.84 1.82
C LEU A 66 6.71 -20.89 1.52
N ALA A 67 7.01 -19.63 1.19
CA ALA A 67 6.04 -18.64 0.78
C ALA A 67 6.40 -18.09 -0.62
N ILE A 68 5.43 -18.12 -1.53
CA ILE A 68 5.54 -17.51 -2.85
C ILE A 68 4.59 -16.32 -2.88
N LYS A 69 5.12 -15.12 -3.07
CA LYS A 69 4.37 -13.87 -3.10
C LYS A 69 4.53 -13.19 -4.45
N LEU A 70 3.41 -12.86 -5.08
CA LEU A 70 3.34 -11.99 -6.25
C LEU A 70 2.84 -10.62 -5.80
N THR A 71 3.55 -9.56 -6.15
CA THR A 71 3.17 -8.17 -5.85
C THR A 71 3.07 -7.39 -7.14
N ALA A 72 2.03 -6.58 -7.29
CA ALA A 72 1.87 -5.63 -8.37
C ALA A 72 1.70 -4.22 -7.79
N THR A 73 2.48 -3.26 -8.28
CA THR A 73 2.42 -1.85 -7.87
C THR A 73 1.85 -0.99 -8.99
N ASP A 74 1.11 0.06 -8.62
CA ASP A 74 0.44 1.01 -9.53
C ASP A 74 -0.28 0.31 -10.70
N ILE A 75 -1.17 -0.65 -10.37
CA ILE A 75 -1.79 -1.58 -11.33
C ILE A 75 -2.46 -0.85 -12.50
N PHE A 76 -3.05 0.31 -12.24
CA PHE A 76 -3.77 1.14 -13.21
C PHE A 76 -2.93 2.27 -13.81
N ASN A 77 -1.65 2.39 -13.44
CA ASN A 77 -0.74 3.45 -13.92
C ASN A 77 -1.25 4.89 -13.67
N THR A 78 -1.92 5.11 -12.55
CA THR A 78 -2.71 6.32 -12.28
C THR A 78 -2.04 7.30 -11.34
N ARG A 79 -0.90 6.94 -10.75
CA ARG A 79 -0.18 7.82 -9.81
C ARG A 79 0.42 9.04 -10.52
N ASN A 80 0.20 10.22 -9.98
CA ASN A 80 0.72 11.48 -10.49
C ASN A 80 1.50 12.22 -9.39
N ASN A 81 2.74 12.62 -9.66
CA ASN A 81 3.58 13.38 -8.72
C ASN A 81 3.93 14.78 -9.24
N ASP A 82 3.21 15.25 -10.26
CA ASP A 82 3.38 16.57 -10.84
C ASP A 82 2.94 17.64 -9.86
N TRP A 83 3.65 18.77 -9.88
CA TRP A 83 3.26 19.95 -9.15
C TRP A 83 3.73 21.21 -9.88
N SER A 84 3.07 22.31 -9.57
CA SER A 84 3.42 23.63 -10.06
C SER A 84 3.55 24.60 -8.90
N MET A 85 4.33 25.66 -9.09
CA MET A 85 4.51 26.73 -8.12
C MET A 85 4.51 28.07 -8.84
N ASN A 86 3.79 29.05 -8.29
CA ASN A 86 3.79 30.41 -8.81
C ASN A 86 4.07 31.41 -7.67
N THR A 87 5.32 31.84 -7.53
CA THR A 87 5.75 32.68 -6.41
C THR A 87 6.53 33.87 -6.93
N TYR A 88 6.13 35.10 -6.55
CA TYR A 88 6.79 36.35 -6.93
C TYR A 88 7.09 36.49 -8.44
N GLY A 89 6.14 36.07 -9.30
CA GLY A 89 6.30 36.14 -10.77
C GLY A 89 7.12 35.00 -11.39
N ILE A 90 7.61 34.06 -10.57
CA ILE A 90 8.31 32.85 -11.04
C ILE A 90 7.31 31.69 -11.12
N LEU A 91 7.09 31.20 -12.34
CA LEU A 91 6.34 29.97 -12.59
C LEU A 91 7.31 28.80 -12.73
N MET A 92 7.13 27.78 -11.89
CA MET A 92 7.85 26.53 -11.94
C MET A 92 6.86 25.38 -12.15
N ASN A 93 7.07 24.58 -13.19
CA ASN A 93 6.30 23.37 -13.45
C ASN A 93 7.22 22.17 -13.35
N LYS A 94 6.88 21.21 -12.50
CA LYS A 94 7.59 19.95 -12.38
C LYS A 94 6.70 18.80 -12.83
N TYR A 95 7.11 18.17 -13.93
CA TYR A 95 6.54 16.92 -14.41
C TYR A 95 7.45 15.78 -13.97
N GLN A 96 6.93 14.86 -13.16
CA GLN A 96 7.75 13.80 -12.58
C GLN A 96 7.08 12.43 -12.74
N SER A 97 7.58 11.70 -13.73
CA SER A 97 7.29 10.28 -13.89
C SER A 97 8.38 9.43 -13.25
N TYR A 98 7.96 8.37 -12.58
CA TYR A 98 8.83 7.35 -11.99
C TYR A 98 8.46 5.99 -12.60
N ASP A 99 9.34 4.99 -12.46
CA ASP A 99 8.99 3.60 -12.71
C ASP A 99 8.17 3.04 -11.53
N ARG A 100 6.87 3.32 -11.56
CA ARG A 100 5.92 3.01 -10.47
C ARG A 100 5.14 1.73 -10.69
N ARG A 101 4.95 1.34 -11.95
CA ARG A 101 4.23 0.12 -12.33
C ARG A 101 5.20 -1.03 -12.44
N GLY A 102 4.99 -2.05 -11.63
CA GLY A 102 5.90 -3.19 -11.57
C GLY A 102 5.22 -4.44 -11.05
N ILE A 103 5.78 -5.58 -11.43
CA ILE A 103 5.42 -6.89 -10.90
C ILE A 103 6.67 -7.48 -10.26
N ALA A 104 6.55 -7.93 -9.01
CA ALA A 104 7.63 -8.56 -8.27
C ALA A 104 7.18 -9.94 -7.79
N LEU A 105 7.98 -10.96 -8.10
CA LEU A 105 7.86 -12.30 -7.54
C LEU A 105 8.88 -12.45 -6.41
N SER A 106 8.41 -12.79 -5.21
CA SER A 106 9.25 -13.05 -4.05
C SER A 106 9.06 -14.50 -3.61
N VAL A 107 10.17 -15.22 -3.46
CA VAL A 107 10.21 -16.56 -2.91
C VAL A 107 10.94 -16.48 -1.57
N GLN A 108 10.26 -16.89 -0.51
CA GLN A 108 10.81 -16.88 0.84
C GLN A 108 10.76 -18.30 1.40
N TYR A 109 11.91 -18.80 1.84
CA TYR A 109 12.02 -20.10 2.50
C TYR A 109 12.58 -19.93 3.91
N GLN A 110 11.93 -20.56 4.89
CA GLN A 110 12.30 -20.50 6.28
C GLN A 110 13.03 -21.79 6.69
N PHE A 111 14.34 -21.71 6.86
CA PHE A 111 15.14 -22.81 7.42
C PHE A 111 14.81 -22.96 8.92
N GLN A 112 14.31 -24.13 9.32
CA GLN A 112 13.81 -24.44 10.68
C GLN A 112 12.60 -23.58 11.09
N PRO A 113 11.38 -23.89 10.61
CA PRO A 113 10.16 -23.28 11.13
C PRO A 113 10.01 -23.69 12.60
N GLN A 114 10.45 -22.84 13.53
CA GLN A 114 10.24 -23.04 14.96
C GLN A 114 8.74 -23.20 15.20
N LYS A 115 8.29 -24.44 15.48
CA LYS A 115 6.98 -24.65 16.07
C LYS A 115 7.04 -23.97 17.42
N SER A 116 6.34 -22.85 17.57
CA SER A 116 6.20 -22.14 18.84
C SER A 116 5.97 -23.17 19.95
N LYS A 117 6.99 -23.40 20.79
CA LYS A 117 6.86 -24.20 22.01
C LYS A 117 6.11 -23.37 23.06
N TYR A 118 5.00 -22.72 22.69
CA TYR A 118 4.09 -22.18 23.67
C TYR A 118 3.45 -23.38 24.38
N LYS A 119 3.98 -23.67 25.58
CA LYS A 119 3.53 -24.75 26.47
C LYS A 119 2.17 -24.46 27.13
N GLY A 120 1.41 -23.49 26.65
CA GLY A 120 0.02 -23.27 27.04
C GLY A 120 -0.94 -23.92 26.05
N LYS A 121 -0.83 -25.23 25.83
CA LYS A 121 -2.00 -25.98 25.34
C LYS A 121 -3.01 -25.95 26.47
N ALA A 122 -4.09 -25.19 26.29
CA ALA A 122 -5.23 -25.28 27.18
C ALA A 122 -5.66 -26.75 27.24
N ALA A 123 -5.70 -27.32 28.44
CA ALA A 123 -6.22 -28.66 28.72
C ALA A 123 -7.67 -28.87 28.19
N SER A 124 -8.34 -27.80 27.75
CA SER A 124 -9.69 -27.77 27.22
C SER A 124 -9.91 -28.58 25.93
N GLU A 125 -8.97 -28.58 24.97
CA GLU A 125 -9.19 -29.29 23.69
C GLU A 125 -9.14 -30.83 23.83
N ALA A 126 -8.38 -31.34 24.80
CA ALA A 126 -8.36 -32.78 25.09
C ALA A 126 -9.59 -33.22 25.90
N GLU A 127 -10.16 -32.34 26.73
CA GLU A 127 -11.36 -32.64 27.53
C GLU A 127 -12.64 -32.58 26.68
N MET A 128 -12.71 -31.69 25.68
CA MET A 128 -13.87 -31.56 24.78
C MET A 128 -14.02 -32.71 23.78
N ASN A 129 -12.95 -33.47 23.51
CA ASN A 129 -13.01 -34.71 22.72
C ASN A 129 -13.28 -35.97 23.57
N ARG A 130 -13.46 -35.81 24.89
CA ARG A 130 -13.78 -36.91 25.83
C ARG A 130 -15.21 -36.87 26.37
N LEU A 131 -16.01 -35.87 25.97
CA LEU A 131 -17.45 -35.78 26.16
C LEU A 131 -18.16 -36.08 24.83
#